data_AF-A0A372UJX4-F1
#
_entry.id   AF-A0A372UJX4-F1
#
_cell.length_a   1.000
_cell.length_b   1.000
_cell.length_c   1.000
_cell.angle_alpha   90.00
_cell.angle_beta   90.00
_cell.angle_gamma   90.00
#
_symmetry.space_group_name_H-M   'P 1'
#
loop_
_entity.id
_entity.type
_entity.pdbx_description
1 polymer ?
#
loop_
_entity_poly.entity_id
_entity_poly.type
_entity_poly.pdbx_seq_one_letter_code
_entity_poly.pdbx_strand_id
1 'polypeptide(L)'
;MKKEKKQILYIFTFLILGCVIGYFVAVTQMKQVNDPEYIAFWASQDMPVPEPIGFPRSIISFGMLFSGIPAGLIFFSHIAKKWLTSAAPKIIIGFLTWPIYTLAGAVGAIPLVVYLIYRLWKGRISYQKYK
;
A
#
# COMPACT_ATOMS: atom_id res chain seq x y z
N MET A 1 9.95 23.22 1.91
CA MET A 1 9.17 22.33 2.81
C MET A 1 10.11 21.50 3.69
N LYS A 2 9.84 21.34 4.99
CA LYS A 2 10.60 20.43 5.88
C LYS A 2 10.64 19.00 5.29
N LYS A 3 11.76 18.29 5.47
CA LYS A 3 12.04 16.98 4.85
C LYS A 3 10.94 15.94 5.08
N GLU A 4 10.35 15.93 6.27
CA GLU A 4 9.24 15.06 6.67
C GLU A 4 7.95 15.30 5.88
N LYS A 5 7.64 16.58 5.56
CA LYS A 5 6.45 16.91 4.75
C LYS A 5 6.55 16.36 3.33
N LYS A 6 7.76 16.33 2.75
CA LYS A 6 8.00 15.72 1.44
C LYS A 6 7.83 14.20 1.46
N GLN A 7 8.28 13.54 2.53
CA GLN A 7 8.14 12.09 2.70
C GLN A 7 6.67 11.68 2.85
N ILE A 8 5.89 12.40 3.66
CA ILE A 8 4.46 12.15 3.81
C ILE A 8 3.73 12.35 2.48
N LEU A 9 4.04 13.43 1.75
CA LEU A 9 3.44 13.68 0.44
C LEU A 9 3.72 12.52 -0.53
N TYR A 10 4.95 12.02 -0.56
CA TYR A 10 5.35 10.91 -1.41
C TYR A 10 4.58 9.61 -1.09
N ILE A 11 4.44 9.28 0.20
CA ILE A 11 3.64 8.12 0.64
C ILE A 11 2.18 8.28 0.21
N PHE A 12 1.60 9.47 0.37
CA PHE A 12 0.23 9.76 -0.04
C PHE A 12 0.02 9.65 -1.55
N THR A 13 0.97 10.11 -2.36
CA THR A 13 0.90 9.97 -3.82
C THR A 13 0.85 8.49 -4.22
N PHE A 14 1.71 7.65 -3.62
CA PHE A 14 1.69 6.22 -3.86
C PHE A 14 0.43 5.53 -3.33
N LEU A 15 -0.11 5.99 -2.19
CA LEU A 15 -1.39 5.50 -1.66
C LEU A 15 -2.52 5.74 -2.65
N ILE A 16 -2.64 6.96 -3.18
CA ILE A 16 -3.69 7.32 -4.14
C ILE A 16 -3.52 6.49 -5.43
N LEU A 17 -2.29 6.37 -5.93
CA LEU A 17 -1.99 5.56 -7.11
C LEU A 17 -2.40 4.09 -6.90
N GLY A 18 -2.06 3.51 -5.74
CA GLY A 18 -2.48 2.16 -5.37
C GLY A 18 -3.99 2.00 -5.30
N CYS A 19 -4.71 2.97 -4.72
CA CYS A 19 -6.17 2.94 -4.67
C CYS A 19 -6.79 2.95 -6.08
N VAL A 20 -6.25 3.76 -7.01
CA VAL A 20 -6.72 3.82 -8.41
C VAL A 20 -6.48 2.50 -9.12
N ILE A 21 -5.28 1.91 -8.96
CA ILE A 21 -4.97 0.60 -9.54
C ILE A 21 -5.89 -0.47 -8.96
N GLY A 22 -6.10 -0.49 -7.64
CA GLY A 22 -7.00 -1.43 -6.97
C GLY A 22 -8.44 -1.34 -7.46
N TYR A 23 -8.91 -0.14 -7.80
CA TYR A 23 -10.21 0.05 -8.45
C TYR A 23 -10.26 -0.63 -9.82
N PHE A 24 -9.27 -0.38 -10.68
CA PHE A 24 -9.22 -1.01 -12.01
C PHE A 24 -9.13 -2.54 -11.92
N VAL A 25 -8.33 -3.07 -10.99
CA VAL A 25 -8.22 -4.52 -10.75
C VAL A 25 -9.59 -5.11 -10.34
N ALA A 26 -10.33 -4.42 -9.46
CA ALA A 26 -11.67 -4.87 -9.09
C ALA A 26 -12.63 -4.87 -10.30
N VAL A 27 -12.56 -3.83 -11.14
CA VAL A 27 -13.37 -3.77 -12.38
C VAL A 27 -13.01 -4.90 -13.33
N THR A 28 -11.73 -5.20 -13.54
CA THR A 28 -11.31 -6.28 -14.45
C THR A 28 -11.72 -7.64 -13.91
N GLN A 29 -11.55 -7.89 -12.60
CA GLN A 29 -11.98 -9.15 -11.98
C GLN A 29 -13.50 -9.36 -12.14
N MET A 30 -14.30 -8.32 -11.91
CA MET A 30 -15.75 -8.39 -12.11
C MET A 30 -16.14 -8.67 -13.56
N LYS A 31 -15.38 -8.16 -14.53
CA LYS A 31 -15.61 -8.48 -15.95
C LYS A 31 -15.21 -9.91 -16.28
N GLN A 32 -14.06 -10.38 -15.79
CA GLN A 32 -13.53 -11.72 -16.06
C GLN A 32 -14.43 -12.82 -15.49
N VAL A 33 -15.01 -12.64 -14.30
CA VAL A 33 -15.93 -13.63 -13.72
C VAL A 33 -17.22 -13.79 -14.53
N ASN A 34 -17.57 -12.82 -15.36
CA ASN A 34 -18.70 -12.91 -16.28
C ASN A 34 -18.30 -13.38 -17.69
N ASP A 35 -17.01 -13.61 -17.96
CA ASP A 35 -16.50 -13.98 -19.27
C ASP A 35 -16.57 -15.51 -19.46
N PRO A 36 -17.32 -16.01 -20.46
CA PRO A 36 -17.43 -17.43 -20.74
C PRO A 36 -16.08 -18.11 -21.01
N GLU A 37 -15.13 -17.44 -21.67
CA GLU A 37 -13.82 -18.01 -21.97
C GLU A 37 -12.99 -18.18 -20.69
N TYR A 38 -13.08 -17.21 -19.77
CA TYR A 38 -12.42 -17.28 -18.48
C TYR A 38 -12.97 -18.42 -17.63
N ILE A 39 -14.30 -18.60 -17.61
CA ILE A 39 -14.94 -19.72 -16.89
C ILE A 39 -14.52 -21.06 -17.51
N ALA A 40 -14.54 -21.16 -18.85
CA ALA A 40 -14.12 -22.37 -19.56
C ALA A 40 -12.64 -22.71 -19.31
N PHE A 41 -11.77 -21.71 -19.19
CA PHE A 41 -10.36 -21.91 -18.83
C PHE A 41 -10.23 -22.60 -17.46
N TRP A 42 -10.88 -22.08 -16.42
CA TRP A 42 -10.82 -22.69 -15.08
C TRP A 42 -11.46 -24.07 -15.04
N ALA A 43 -12.59 -24.25 -15.72
CA ALA A 43 -13.24 -25.56 -15.86
C ALA A 43 -12.35 -26.59 -16.59
N SER A 44 -11.59 -26.18 -17.60
CA SER A 44 -10.65 -27.06 -18.32
C SER A 44 -9.51 -27.57 -17.45
N GLN A 45 -9.19 -26.83 -16.38
CA GLN A 45 -8.14 -27.18 -15.42
C GLN A 45 -8.72 -27.85 -14.15
N ASP A 46 -10.01 -28.18 -14.14
CA ASP A 46 -10.73 -28.75 -12.98
C ASP A 46 -10.61 -27.87 -11.71
N MET A 47 -10.56 -26.54 -11.92
CA MET A 47 -10.40 -25.56 -10.86
C MET A 47 -11.64 -24.65 -10.76
N PRO A 48 -12.01 -24.23 -9.54
CA PRO A 48 -13.09 -23.27 -9.36
C PRO A 48 -12.67 -21.88 -9.85
N VAL A 49 -13.63 -21.15 -10.44
CA VAL A 49 -13.41 -19.75 -10.83
C VAL A 49 -13.12 -18.92 -9.57
N PRO A 50 -12.02 -18.15 -9.54
CA PRO A 50 -11.68 -17.33 -8.37
C PRO A 50 -12.78 -16.31 -8.05
N GLU A 51 -13.15 -16.21 -6.77
CA GLU A 51 -14.08 -15.16 -6.33
C GLU A 51 -13.45 -13.77 -6.49
N PRO A 52 -14.21 -12.77 -6.96
CA PRO A 52 -13.74 -11.40 -6.99
C PRO A 52 -13.37 -10.93 -5.57
N ILE A 53 -12.20 -10.29 -5.44
CA ILE A 53 -11.74 -9.72 -4.17
C ILE A 53 -12.74 -8.66 -3.64
N GLY A 54 -13.47 -8.03 -4.56
CA GLY A 54 -14.44 -6.98 -4.29
C GLY A 54 -13.80 -5.60 -4.20
N PHE A 55 -14.58 -4.57 -4.58
CA PHE A 55 -14.09 -3.20 -4.68
C PHE A 55 -13.42 -2.67 -3.41
N PRO A 56 -14.03 -2.74 -2.21
CA PRO A 56 -13.43 -2.14 -1.02
C PRO A 56 -12.11 -2.80 -0.63
N ARG A 57 -12.07 -4.15 -0.66
CA ARG A 57 -10.88 -4.92 -0.31
C ARG A 57 -9.77 -4.66 -1.32
N SER A 58 -10.05 -4.70 -2.62
CA SER A 58 -9.05 -4.45 -3.67
C SER A 58 -8.44 -3.04 -3.55
N ILE A 59 -9.27 -1.99 -3.42
CA ILE A 59 -8.80 -0.61 -3.30
C ILE A 59 -7.90 -0.43 -2.07
N ILE A 60 -8.32 -0.96 -0.91
CA ILE A 60 -7.56 -0.83 0.33
C ILE A 60 -6.25 -1.63 0.24
N SER A 61 -6.29 -2.87 -0.23
CA SER A 61 -5.12 -3.74 -0.35
C SER A 61 -4.07 -3.14 -1.28
N PHE A 62 -4.46 -2.66 -2.46
CA PHE A 62 -3.52 -2.03 -3.39
C PHE A 62 -3.04 -0.66 -2.90
N GLY A 63 -3.90 0.13 -2.26
CA GLY A 63 -3.48 1.37 -1.60
C GLY A 63 -2.40 1.12 -0.54
N MET A 64 -2.60 0.13 0.34
CA MET A 64 -1.61 -0.25 1.35
C MET A 64 -0.34 -0.83 0.74
N LEU A 65 -0.47 -1.68 -0.29
CA LEU A 65 0.66 -2.28 -1.00
C LEU A 65 1.58 -1.20 -1.57
N PHE A 66 1.03 -0.24 -2.32
CA PHE A 66 1.82 0.79 -2.98
C PHE A 66 2.35 1.84 -2.02
N SER A 67 1.61 2.22 -0.98
CA SER A 67 2.10 3.13 0.06
C SER A 67 3.14 2.48 0.98
N GLY A 68 3.11 1.15 1.13
CA GLY A 68 4.09 0.37 1.88
C GLY A 68 5.50 0.43 1.28
N ILE A 69 5.64 0.54 -0.04
CA ILE A 69 6.94 0.62 -0.72
C ILE A 69 7.76 1.85 -0.27
N PRO A 70 7.27 3.10 -0.41
CA PRO A 70 8.00 4.26 0.05
C PRO A 70 8.14 4.31 1.58
N ALA A 71 7.13 3.85 2.33
CA ALA A 71 7.21 3.77 3.78
C ALA A 71 8.34 2.81 4.24
N GLY A 72 8.42 1.63 3.63
CA GLY A 72 9.46 0.63 3.86
C GLY A 72 10.85 1.14 3.48
N LEU A 73 10.99 1.84 2.34
CA LEU A 73 12.25 2.47 1.94
C LEU A 73 12.72 3.55 2.91
N ILE A 74 11.80 4.41 3.38
CA ILE A 74 12.13 5.44 4.37
C ILE A 74 12.58 4.78 5.68
N PHE A 75 11.84 3.77 6.14
CA PHE A 75 12.17 3.01 7.34
C PHE A 75 13.53 2.30 7.23
N PHE A 76 13.77 1.60 6.13
CA PHE A 76 15.06 0.95 5.86
C PHE A 76 16.19 1.97 5.81
N SER A 77 16.00 3.12 5.16
CA SER A 77 17.03 4.16 5.10
C SER A 77 17.42 4.69 6.48
N HIS A 78 16.49 4.67 7.44
CA HIS A 78 16.72 5.11 8.81
C HIS A 78 17.49 4.04 9.60
N ILE A 79 17.12 2.77 9.46
CA ILE A 79 17.81 1.63 10.09
C ILE A 79 19.21 1.44 9.49
N ALA A 80 19.33 1.45 8.17
CA ALA A 80 20.58 1.28 7.45
C ALA A 80 21.61 2.38 7.82
N LYS A 81 21.17 3.62 8.05
CA LYS A 81 22.06 4.67 8.55
C LYS A 81 22.58 4.43 9.97
N LYS A 82 21.83 3.69 10.79
CA LYS A 82 22.18 3.42 12.19
C LYS A 82 22.96 2.11 12.37
N TRP A 83 22.81 1.15 11.45
CA TRP A 83 23.36 -0.21 11.56
C TRP A 83 24.36 -0.59 10.45
N LEU A 84 24.28 -0.03 9.24
CA LEU A 84 25.05 -0.50 8.06
C LEU A 84 26.18 0.47 7.67
N THR A 85 27.16 0.62 8.56
CA THR A 85 28.44 1.31 8.29
C THR A 85 29.43 0.43 7.52
N SER A 86 29.17 -0.87 7.35
CA SER A 86 30.05 -1.76 6.55
C SER A 86 29.42 -2.11 5.20
N ALA A 87 30.20 -1.97 4.15
CA ALA A 87 29.79 -1.51 2.81
C ALA A 87 29.11 -2.55 1.87
N ALA A 88 28.70 -3.73 2.33
CA ALA A 88 28.50 -4.86 1.39
C ALA A 88 27.06 -5.35 1.06
N PRO A 89 25.96 -5.14 1.82
CA PRO A 89 24.74 -5.93 1.56
C PRO A 89 23.55 -5.13 0.99
N LYS A 90 23.76 -3.95 0.40
CA LYS A 90 22.68 -2.99 0.08
C LYS A 90 21.65 -3.48 -0.94
N ILE A 91 22.03 -4.33 -1.89
CA ILE A 91 21.14 -4.79 -2.98
C ILE A 91 20.49 -6.14 -2.63
N ILE A 92 21.24 -7.06 -2.02
CA ILE A 92 20.77 -8.40 -1.64
C ILE A 92 19.78 -8.33 -0.47
N ILE A 93 20.05 -7.48 0.53
CA ILE A 93 19.07 -7.24 1.60
C ILE A 93 17.83 -6.58 1.00
N GLY A 94 17.95 -5.57 0.14
CA GLY A 94 16.80 -4.88 -0.46
C GLY A 94 15.85 -5.83 -1.19
N PHE A 95 16.37 -6.83 -1.90
CA PHE A 95 15.57 -7.85 -2.59
C PHE A 95 14.96 -8.89 -1.61
N LEU A 96 15.76 -9.38 -0.65
CA LEU A 96 15.31 -10.39 0.33
C LEU A 96 14.32 -9.83 1.36
N THR A 97 14.44 -8.55 1.67
CA THR A 97 13.59 -7.84 2.62
C THR A 97 12.42 -7.12 1.94
N TRP A 98 12.32 -7.07 0.61
CA TRP A 98 11.16 -6.50 -0.08
C TRP A 98 9.83 -7.08 0.41
N PRO A 99 9.65 -8.42 0.54
CA PRO A 99 8.41 -8.98 1.05
C PRO A 99 8.18 -8.60 2.52
N ILE A 100 9.26 -8.58 3.31
CA ILE A 100 9.26 -8.24 4.73
C ILE A 100 8.95 -6.75 4.95
N TYR A 101 9.43 -5.85 4.09
CA TYR A 101 9.14 -4.41 4.12
C TYR A 101 7.77 -4.07 3.59
N THR A 102 7.24 -4.88 2.67
CA THR A 102 5.85 -4.74 2.23
C THR A 102 4.91 -5.12 3.38
N LEU A 103 5.19 -6.23 4.07
CA LEU A 103 4.45 -6.65 5.26
C LEU A 103 4.63 -5.69 6.45
N ALA A 104 5.87 -5.34 6.79
CA ALA A 104 6.16 -4.39 7.87
C ALA A 104 5.68 -2.97 7.54
N GLY A 105 5.69 -2.58 6.26
CA GLY A 105 5.12 -1.33 5.76
C GLY A 105 3.60 -1.31 5.88
N ALA A 106 2.91 -2.41 5.56
CA ALA A 106 1.48 -2.55 5.81
C ALA A 106 1.14 -2.48 7.30
N VAL A 107 1.91 -3.17 8.16
CA VAL A 107 1.73 -3.12 9.62
C VAL A 107 2.05 -1.73 10.18
N GLY A 108 3.12 -1.08 9.71
CA GLY A 108 3.53 0.26 10.12
C GLY A 108 2.64 1.38 9.57
N ALA A 109 1.92 1.15 8.47
CA ALA A 109 0.94 2.08 7.93
C ALA A 109 -0.28 2.22 8.85
N ILE A 110 -0.64 1.18 9.62
CA ILE A 110 -1.81 1.20 10.51
C ILE A 110 -1.69 2.30 11.59
N PRO A 111 -0.63 2.38 12.41
CA PRO A 111 -0.44 3.49 13.35
C PRO A 111 -0.40 4.86 12.68
N LEU A 112 0.18 4.94 11.49
CA LEU A 112 0.38 6.19 10.76
C LEU A 112 -0.94 6.74 10.19
N VAL A 113 -1.80 5.86 9.67
CA VAL A 113 -3.16 6.18 9.24
C VAL A 113 -4.02 6.61 10.44
N VAL A 114 -3.95 5.91 11.56
CA VAL A 114 -4.65 6.28 12.80
C VAL A 114 -4.22 7.67 13.28
N TYR A 115 -2.92 7.95 13.30
CA TYR A 115 -2.38 9.26 13.67
C TYR A 115 -2.83 10.38 12.71
N LEU A 116 -2.83 10.12 11.40
CA LEU A 116 -3.30 11.08 10.39
C LEU A 116 -4.79 11.38 10.54
N ILE A 117 -5.62 10.36 10.79
CA ILE A 117 -7.06 10.51 11.06
C ILE A 117 -7.28 11.36 12.32
N TYR A 118 -6.60 11.04 13.43
CA TYR A 118 -6.68 11.81 14.67
C TYR A 118 -6.30 13.29 14.44
N ARG A 119 -5.21 13.54 13.72
CA ARG A 119 -4.74 14.91 13.45
C ARG A 119 -5.70 15.69 12.57
N LEU A 120 -6.30 15.06 11.56
CA LEU A 120 -7.34 15.68 10.72
C LEU A 120 -8.59 16.01 11.54
N TRP A 121 -8.99 15.12 12.45
CA TRP A 121 -10.12 15.35 13.34
C TRP A 121 -9.87 16.53 14.29
N LYS A 122 -8.68 16.57 14.92
CA LYS A 122 -8.26 17.69 15.77
C LYS A 122 -8.20 19.02 15.01
N GLY A 123 -7.70 19.00 13.77
CA GLY A 123 -7.67 20.18 12.89
C GLY A 123 -9.06 20.71 12.52
N ARG A 124 -10.04 19.82 12.30
CA ARG A 124 -11.43 20.23 12.03
C ARG A 124 -12.13 20.83 13.26
N ILE A 125 -11.85 20.31 14.46
CA ILE A 125 -12.40 20.85 15.72
C ILE A 125 -11.85 22.25 16.00
N SER A 126 -10.56 22.49 15.76
CA SER A 126 -10.00 23.85 15.88
C SER A 126 -10.63 24.83 14.89
N TYR A 127 -10.92 24.43 13.65
CA TYR A 127 -11.52 25.33 12.66
C TYR A 127 -12.98 25.72 12.98
N GLN A 128 -13.74 24.83 13.65
CA GLN A 128 -15.10 25.12 14.12
C GLN A 128 -15.14 26.01 15.38
N LYS A 129 -14.02 26.12 16.12
CA LYS A 129 -13.92 26.93 17.34
C LYS A 129 -13.51 28.39 17.09
N TYR A 130 -13.18 28.72 15.85
CA TYR A 130 -12.78 30.07 15.39
C TYR A 130 -13.72 30.64 14.31
N LYS A 131 -14.91 30.04 14.16
CA LYS A 131 -16.05 30.60 13.42
C LYS A 131 -17.13 30.99 14.42
#